data_AF-W2ZZP0-F1
#
_entry.id   AF-W2ZZP0-F1
#
_cell.length_a   1.000
_cell.length_b   1.000
_cell.length_c   1.000
_cell.angle_alpha   90.00
_cell.angle_beta   90.00
_cell.angle_gamma   90.00
#
_symmetry.space_group_name_H-M   'P 1'
#
loop_
_entity.id
_entity.type
_entity.pdbx_description
1 polymer ?
#
loop_
_entity_poly.entity_id
_entity_poly.type
_entity_poly.pdbx_seq_one_letter_code
_entity_poly.pdbx_strand_id
1 'polypeptide(L)'
;MAQQVTVGGRSYSLSETLRSAELAPIFEDAWTASRVWEASRFLAERLVRFASESPATFNVKDGQSVLELGSGCGLAGLMAASLGADVLLTDQHEALELLQRNVETNAASDSERARLQVAEFVWGSDWTPPRSSYHYILVSDCINPIYGQESWRNLARSIYRFSNQETVTYLAHEARGEDEAMTDFLAFSATMLHYERIDQQGRISLFKITKLYK
;
A
#
# COMPACT_ATOMS: atom_id res chain seq x y z
N MET A 1 13.34 -13.59 -10.76
CA MET A 1 14.14 -12.46 -11.25
C MET A 1 13.87 -11.25 -10.39
N ALA A 2 14.86 -10.40 -10.15
CA ALA A 2 14.70 -9.18 -9.35
C ALA A 2 14.72 -7.96 -10.27
N GLN A 3 13.84 -7.00 -10.01
CA GLN A 3 13.75 -5.74 -10.72
C GLN A 3 14.44 -4.65 -9.91
N GLN A 4 15.23 -3.82 -10.59
CA GLN A 4 15.81 -2.62 -10.00
C GLN A 4 14.87 -1.44 -10.20
N VAL A 5 14.50 -0.75 -9.12
CA VAL A 5 13.63 0.42 -9.14
C VAL A 5 14.29 1.54 -8.35
N THR A 6 14.40 2.74 -8.93
CA THR A 6 14.99 3.90 -8.25
C THR A 6 13.93 4.95 -7.99
N VAL A 7 13.74 5.32 -6.72
CA VAL A 7 12.78 6.34 -6.29
C VAL A 7 13.45 7.19 -5.21
N GLY A 8 13.27 8.51 -5.25
CA GLY A 8 13.81 9.41 -4.22
C GLY A 8 15.34 9.39 -4.07
N GLY A 9 16.07 9.05 -5.13
CA GLY A 9 17.53 8.90 -5.10
C GLY A 9 18.03 7.58 -4.49
N ARG A 10 17.12 6.66 -4.14
CA ARG A 10 17.45 5.34 -3.61
C ARG A 10 17.05 4.23 -4.57
N SER A 11 17.91 3.24 -4.72
CA SER A 11 17.66 2.06 -5.56
C SER A 11 17.21 0.87 -4.70
N TYR A 12 16.17 0.18 -5.17
CA TYR A 12 15.57 -0.99 -4.57
C TYR A 12 15.68 -2.18 -5.52
N SER A 13 16.18 -3.31 -5.01
CA SER A 13 16.20 -4.59 -5.70
C SER A 13 15.00 -5.42 -5.22
N LEU A 14 13.93 -5.43 -6.00
CA LEU A 14 12.67 -6.09 -5.63
C LEU A 14 12.55 -7.43 -6.37
N SER A 15 12.48 -8.52 -5.60
CA SER A 15 12.11 -9.82 -6.15
C SER A 15 10.66 -9.77 -6.64
N GLU A 16 10.44 -10.32 -7.83
CA GLU A 16 9.12 -10.51 -8.44
C GLU A 16 8.83 -12.00 -8.66
N THR A 17 9.35 -12.86 -7.78
CA THR A 17 9.27 -14.32 -7.93
C THR A 17 8.84 -14.99 -6.64
N LEU A 18 7.63 -15.56 -6.66
CA LEU A 18 7.15 -16.50 -5.67
C LEU A 18 7.94 -17.81 -5.79
N ARG A 19 8.39 -18.40 -4.69
CA ARG A 19 9.11 -19.68 -4.75
C ARG A 19 8.11 -20.82 -4.86
N SER A 20 7.87 -21.25 -6.10
CA SER A 20 7.44 -22.55 -6.67
C SER A 20 6.83 -23.71 -5.85
N ALA A 21 6.65 -23.69 -4.52
CA ALA A 21 5.84 -24.69 -3.82
C ALA A 21 4.33 -24.47 -4.02
N GLU A 22 3.94 -23.26 -4.43
CA GLU A 22 2.59 -22.86 -4.79
C GLU A 22 2.56 -22.50 -6.29
N LEU A 23 2.76 -23.50 -7.15
CA LEU A 23 2.30 -23.38 -8.55
C LEU A 23 0.78 -23.43 -8.56
N ALA A 24 0.18 -22.42 -7.94
CA ALA A 24 -1.16 -21.99 -8.22
C ALA A 24 -1.29 -21.74 -9.74
N PRO A 25 -2.41 -22.10 -10.37
CA PRO A 25 -2.71 -21.70 -11.73
C PRO A 25 -2.35 -20.23 -11.95
N ILE A 26 -1.89 -19.89 -13.15
CA ILE A 26 -1.48 -18.54 -13.61
C ILE A 26 -2.60 -17.46 -13.44
N PHE A 27 -3.75 -17.84 -12.85
CA PHE A 27 -4.96 -17.05 -12.64
C PHE A 27 -5.30 -16.80 -11.15
N GLU A 28 -4.45 -17.18 -10.20
CA GLU A 28 -4.68 -16.88 -8.76
C GLU A 28 -3.96 -15.60 -8.33
N ASP A 29 -4.57 -14.87 -7.38
CA ASP A 29 -4.19 -13.54 -6.88
C ASP A 29 -2.69 -13.38 -6.59
N ALA A 30 -2.04 -14.48 -6.22
CA ALA A 30 -0.61 -14.63 -6.02
C ALA A 30 0.26 -14.04 -7.15
N TRP A 31 -0.12 -14.20 -8.44
CA TRP A 31 0.69 -13.63 -9.53
C TRP A 31 0.72 -12.10 -9.48
N THR A 32 -0.39 -11.45 -9.12
CA THR A 32 -0.44 -9.99 -9.08
C THR A 32 0.32 -9.38 -7.92
N ALA A 33 0.38 -10.08 -6.78
CA ALA A 33 1.20 -9.66 -5.64
C ALA A 33 2.71 -9.69 -5.95
N SER A 34 3.11 -10.43 -6.98
CA SER A 34 4.51 -10.62 -7.34
C SER A 34 5.12 -9.53 -8.22
N ARG A 35 4.37 -8.49 -8.61
CA ARG A 35 4.86 -7.45 -9.53
C ARG A 35 4.94 -6.08 -8.91
N VAL A 36 5.95 -5.31 -9.31
CA VAL A 36 6.02 -3.89 -9.01
C VAL A 36 5.17 -3.12 -10.02
N TRP A 37 3.93 -2.81 -9.61
CA TRP A 37 2.98 -2.04 -10.41
C TRP A 37 3.34 -0.55 -10.49
N GLU A 38 2.97 0.07 -11.61
CA GLU A 38 3.22 1.50 -11.85
C GLU A 38 2.57 2.40 -10.78
N ALA A 39 1.40 2.01 -10.24
CA ALA A 39 0.77 2.76 -9.16
C ALA A 39 1.61 2.77 -7.87
N SER A 40 2.36 1.71 -7.60
CA SER A 40 3.26 1.64 -6.44
C SER A 40 4.49 2.53 -6.63
N ARG A 41 5.07 2.57 -7.85
CA ARG A 41 6.14 3.51 -8.21
C ARG A 41 5.66 4.96 -8.07
N PHE A 42 4.51 5.25 -8.66
CA PHE A 42 3.87 6.55 -8.62
C PHE A 42 3.63 7.01 -7.18
N LEU A 43 3.05 6.15 -6.33
CA LEU A 43 2.85 6.46 -4.91
C LEU A 43 4.17 6.74 -4.21
N ALA A 44 5.18 5.86 -4.37
CA ALA A 44 6.49 6.03 -3.74
C ALA A 44 7.16 7.37 -4.12
N GLU A 45 7.09 7.78 -5.39
CA GLU A 45 7.59 9.08 -5.85
C GLU A 45 6.84 10.24 -5.18
N ARG A 46 5.52 10.14 -5.04
CA ARG A 46 4.70 11.18 -4.41
C ARG A 46 4.96 11.28 -2.91
N LEU A 47 5.22 10.18 -2.20
CA LEU A 47 5.61 10.21 -0.79
C LEU A 47 6.90 11.02 -0.57
N VAL A 48 7.89 10.87 -1.45
CA VAL A 48 9.14 11.65 -1.39
C VAL A 48 8.84 13.15 -1.56
N ARG A 49 8.03 13.49 -2.57
CA ARG A 49 7.61 14.88 -2.80
C ARG A 49 6.90 15.45 -1.57
N PHE A 50 5.88 14.75 -1.06
CA PHE A 50 5.09 15.17 0.10
C PHE A 50 5.90 15.32 1.39
N ALA A 51 6.93 14.50 1.58
CA ALA A 51 7.86 14.62 2.71
C ALA A 51 8.83 15.81 2.59
N SER A 52 9.00 16.36 1.39
CA SER A 52 9.87 17.52 1.12
C SER A 52 9.15 18.87 1.08
N GLU A 53 7.81 18.86 1.08
CA GLU A 53 6.99 20.06 1.10
C GLU A 53 7.10 20.84 2.43
N SER A 54 6.71 22.12 2.41
CA SER A 54 6.69 22.98 3.60
C SER A 54 5.35 23.72 3.70
N PRO A 55 4.44 23.31 4.60
CA PRO A 55 4.56 22.15 5.50
C PRO A 55 4.48 20.81 4.75
N ALA A 56 5.12 19.77 5.30
CA ALA A 56 5.09 18.43 4.72
C ALA A 56 3.70 17.78 4.90
N THR A 57 3.16 17.24 3.81
CA THR A 57 1.86 16.54 3.79
C THR A 57 2.00 15.05 4.10
N PHE A 58 3.23 14.51 4.02
CA PHE A 58 3.61 13.20 4.53
C PHE A 58 4.81 13.37 5.48
N ASN A 59 4.52 13.78 6.72
CA ASN A 59 5.54 13.98 7.74
C ASN A 59 5.72 12.71 8.58
N VAL A 60 6.81 11.97 8.34
CA VAL A 60 7.11 10.72 9.04
C VAL A 60 8.49 10.67 9.72
N LYS A 61 9.21 11.80 9.76
CA LYS A 61 10.61 11.88 10.23
C LYS A 61 10.80 11.49 11.71
N ASP A 62 9.72 11.41 12.47
CA ASP A 62 9.70 11.06 13.90
C ASP A 62 9.07 9.68 14.19
N GLY A 63 9.21 8.70 13.27
CA GLY A 63 8.72 7.33 13.51
C GLY A 63 7.19 7.22 13.48
N GLN A 64 6.54 8.05 12.67
CA GLN A 64 5.09 8.00 12.53
C GLN A 64 4.66 6.65 11.96
N SER A 65 3.57 6.10 12.51
CA SER A 65 3.12 4.76 12.14
C SER A 65 2.38 4.74 10.80
N VAL A 66 2.85 3.90 9.89
CA VAL A 66 2.29 3.70 8.55
C VAL A 66 1.83 2.25 8.41
N LEU A 67 0.64 2.05 7.86
CA LEU A 67 0.15 0.73 7.44
C LEU A 67 0.10 0.70 5.92
N GLU A 68 0.69 -0.30 5.28
CA GLU A 68 0.45 -0.56 3.86
C GLU A 68 -0.48 -1.77 3.72
N LEU A 69 -1.58 -1.59 2.97
CA LEU A 69 -2.57 -2.63 2.69
C LEU A 69 -2.35 -3.13 1.25
N GLY A 70 -2.10 -4.43 1.09
CA GLY A 70 -1.78 -5.00 -0.22
C GLY A 70 -0.40 -4.56 -0.72
N SER A 71 0.62 -4.78 0.11
CA SER A 71 2.00 -4.36 -0.17
C SER A 71 2.59 -4.97 -1.44
N GLY A 72 2.22 -6.20 -1.82
CA GLY A 72 2.82 -6.97 -2.90
C GLY A 72 4.34 -7.06 -2.71
N CYS A 73 5.10 -6.40 -3.60
CA CYS A 73 6.56 -6.29 -3.48
C CYS A 73 7.04 -5.33 -2.36
N GLY A 74 6.18 -4.45 -1.85
CA GLY A 74 6.44 -3.56 -0.71
C GLY A 74 7.12 -2.23 -1.03
N LEU A 75 7.14 -1.78 -2.30
CA LEU A 75 7.92 -0.59 -2.71
C LEU A 75 7.48 0.69 -1.97
N ALA A 76 6.18 0.98 -1.87
CA ALA A 76 5.74 2.23 -1.26
C ALA A 76 5.96 2.23 0.26
N GLY A 77 5.73 1.10 0.95
CA GLY A 77 6.08 0.95 2.35
C GLY A 77 7.60 0.99 2.63
N LEU A 78 8.44 0.39 1.78
CA LEU A 78 9.90 0.52 1.86
C LEU A 78 10.34 1.98 1.71
N MET A 79 9.75 2.70 0.76
CA MET A 79 10.00 4.13 0.59
C MET A 79 9.59 4.92 1.85
N ALA A 80 8.42 4.65 2.41
CA ALA A 80 7.99 5.28 3.66
C ALA A 80 8.98 5.05 4.82
N ALA A 81 9.48 3.81 4.98
CA ALA A 81 10.49 3.50 6.00
C ALA A 81 11.81 4.26 5.76
N SER A 82 12.24 4.38 4.49
CA SER A 82 13.43 5.17 4.13
C SER A 82 13.30 6.66 4.48
N LEU A 83 12.07 7.18 4.54
CA LEU A 83 11.75 8.55 4.95
C LEU A 83 11.61 8.72 6.47
N GLY A 84 11.69 7.62 7.24
CA GLY A 84 11.70 7.60 8.70
C GLY A 84 10.45 6.99 9.37
N ALA A 85 9.49 6.48 8.60
CA ALA A 85 8.26 5.90 9.14
C ALA A 85 8.48 4.55 9.85
N ASP A 86 7.63 4.26 10.84
CA ASP A 86 7.44 2.91 11.39
C ASP A 86 6.35 2.21 10.59
N VAL A 87 6.73 1.25 9.75
CA VAL A 87 5.87 0.67 8.70
C VAL A 87 5.47 -0.76 9.05
N LEU A 88 4.16 -1.01 9.04
CA LEU A 88 3.60 -2.35 8.97
C LEU A 88 3.13 -2.62 7.54
N LEU A 89 3.86 -3.51 6.86
CA LEU A 89 3.54 -4.00 5.52
C LEU A 89 2.59 -5.20 5.66
N THR A 90 1.48 -5.19 4.93
CA THR A 90 0.49 -6.26 5.04
C THR A 90 0.00 -6.75 3.69
N ASP A 91 -0.21 -8.06 3.61
CA ASP A 91 -0.70 -8.73 2.42
C ASP A 91 -1.30 -10.10 2.78
N GLN A 92 -1.85 -10.80 1.79
CA GLN A 92 -2.28 -12.19 1.91
C GLN A 92 -1.09 -13.14 2.11
N HIS A 93 -1.38 -14.35 2.62
CA HIS A 93 -0.38 -15.33 3.02
C HIS A 93 0.69 -15.60 1.94
N GLU A 94 0.24 -15.75 0.69
CA GLU A 94 1.04 -16.11 -0.47
C GLU A 94 2.10 -15.05 -0.82
N ALA A 95 1.88 -13.79 -0.44
CA ALA A 95 2.82 -12.70 -0.70
C ALA A 95 3.86 -12.51 0.42
N LEU A 96 3.67 -13.11 1.60
CA LEU A 96 4.50 -12.81 2.77
C LEU A 96 5.96 -13.20 2.60
N GLU A 97 6.26 -14.37 2.01
CA GLU A 97 7.65 -14.78 1.77
C GLU A 97 8.35 -13.80 0.81
N LEU A 98 7.63 -13.30 -0.20
CA LEU A 98 8.17 -12.33 -1.15
C LEU A 98 8.45 -10.99 -0.47
N LEU A 99 7.45 -10.49 0.26
CA LEU A 99 7.49 -9.22 0.95
C LEU A 99 8.60 -9.19 2.00
N GLN A 100 8.73 -10.26 2.80
CA GLN A 100 9.82 -10.42 3.76
C GLN A 100 11.17 -10.36 3.05
N ARG A 101 11.40 -11.16 2.01
CA ARG A 101 12.67 -11.15 1.25
C ARG A 101 13.01 -9.76 0.71
N ASN A 102 12.02 -9.02 0.22
CA ASN A 102 12.22 -7.65 -0.25
C ASN A 102 12.59 -6.70 0.88
N VAL A 103 12.00 -6.83 2.06
CA VAL A 103 12.41 -6.09 3.26
C VAL A 103 13.86 -6.40 3.63
N GLU A 104 14.24 -7.68 3.69
CA GLU A 104 15.61 -8.06 4.09
C GLU A 104 16.66 -7.56 3.11
N THR A 105 16.33 -7.57 1.81
CA THR A 105 17.23 -7.14 0.74
C THR A 105 17.43 -5.63 0.73
N ASN A 106 16.41 -4.87 1.08
CA ASN A 106 16.37 -3.44 0.81
C ASN A 106 16.55 -2.54 2.03
N ALA A 107 16.45 -3.04 3.26
CA ALA A 107 16.72 -2.22 4.44
C ALA A 107 18.20 -1.75 4.46
N ALA A 108 18.43 -0.43 4.44
CA ALA A 108 19.78 0.13 4.32
C ALA A 108 20.60 0.05 5.62
N SER A 109 19.94 -0.20 6.76
CA SER A 109 20.55 -0.33 8.08
C SER A 109 19.67 -1.15 9.01
N ASP A 110 20.23 -1.65 10.11
CA ASP A 110 19.45 -2.33 11.16
C ASP A 110 18.37 -1.44 11.77
N SER A 111 18.64 -0.13 11.87
CA SER A 111 17.65 0.84 12.33
C SER A 111 16.45 0.90 11.39
N GLU A 112 16.69 0.95 10.08
CA GLU A 112 15.61 0.95 9.10
C GLU A 112 14.86 -0.39 9.07
N ARG A 113 15.60 -1.50 9.15
CA ARG A 113 15.02 -2.84 9.26
C ARG A 113 14.09 -2.96 10.45
N ALA A 114 14.46 -2.40 11.60
CA ALA A 114 13.65 -2.42 12.82
C ALA A 114 12.33 -1.63 12.70
N ARG A 115 12.24 -0.68 11.75
CA ARG A 115 11.00 0.05 11.45
C ARG A 115 10.06 -0.72 10.53
N LEU A 116 10.53 -1.77 9.87
CA LEU A 116 9.77 -2.55 8.90
C LEU A 116 9.27 -3.84 9.55
N GLN A 117 7.95 -3.98 9.66
CA GLN A 117 7.29 -5.20 10.08
C GLN A 117 6.43 -5.74 8.95
N VAL A 118 6.33 -7.07 8.85
CA VAL A 118 5.49 -7.75 7.86
C VAL A 118 4.47 -8.60 8.61
N ALA A 119 3.20 -8.52 8.21
CA ALA A 119 2.14 -9.35 8.77
C ALA A 119 1.13 -9.79 7.71
N GLU A 120 0.54 -10.97 7.94
CA GLU A 120 -0.62 -11.42 7.17
C GLU A 120 -1.85 -10.56 7.49
N PHE A 121 -2.52 -10.08 6.45
CA PHE A 121 -3.84 -9.47 6.60
C PHE A 121 -4.67 -9.64 5.32
N VAL A 122 -5.73 -10.44 5.42
CA VAL A 122 -6.80 -10.49 4.42
C VAL A 122 -7.81 -9.40 4.75
N TRP A 123 -8.11 -8.52 3.79
CA TRP A 123 -9.00 -7.38 4.03
C TRP A 123 -10.37 -7.82 4.53
N GLY A 124 -10.91 -7.08 5.52
CA GLY A 124 -12.21 -7.39 6.12
C GLY A 124 -12.21 -8.56 7.11
N SER A 125 -11.08 -9.26 7.30
CA SER A 125 -10.96 -10.31 8.30
C SER A 125 -10.90 -9.78 9.74
N ASP A 126 -11.19 -10.65 10.70
CA ASP A 126 -11.02 -10.40 12.13
C ASP A 126 -9.55 -10.52 12.56
N TRP A 127 -8.71 -9.68 11.98
CA TRP A 127 -7.31 -9.52 12.37
C TRP A 127 -7.15 -8.38 13.38
N THR A 128 -6.23 -8.53 14.34
CA THR A 128 -5.90 -7.46 15.30
C THR A 128 -4.47 -6.98 15.06
N PRO A 129 -4.28 -5.80 14.45
CA PRO A 129 -2.96 -5.21 14.29
C PRO A 129 -2.33 -4.79 15.62
N PRO A 130 -1.01 -4.55 15.66
CA PRO A 130 -0.31 -3.98 16.82
C PRO A 130 -0.85 -2.60 17.26
N ARG A 131 -1.51 -1.87 16.36
CA ARG A 131 -2.08 -0.54 16.60
C ARG A 131 -3.53 -0.50 16.14
N SER A 132 -4.42 0.13 16.91
CA SER A 132 -5.82 0.30 16.53
C SER A 132 -6.03 1.32 15.39
N SER A 133 -5.10 2.26 15.22
CA SER A 133 -5.08 3.22 14.12
C SER A 133 -3.66 3.60 13.72
N TYR A 134 -3.51 4.12 12.50
CA TYR A 134 -2.23 4.56 11.93
C TYR A 134 -2.29 6.04 11.52
N HIS A 135 -1.15 6.73 11.50
CA HIS A 135 -1.11 8.12 11.05
C HIS A 135 -1.29 8.19 9.53
N TYR A 136 -0.69 7.23 8.81
CA TYR A 136 -0.92 7.06 7.39
C TYR A 136 -1.27 5.62 7.03
N ILE A 137 -2.10 5.48 6.00
CA ILE A 137 -2.35 4.21 5.33
C ILE A 137 -1.94 4.36 3.86
N LEU A 138 -1.21 3.40 3.32
CA LEU A 138 -0.79 3.36 1.93
C LEU A 138 -1.52 2.22 1.22
N VAL A 139 -1.99 2.50 0.00
CA VAL A 139 -2.67 1.54 -0.86
C VAL A 139 -2.21 1.79 -2.29
N SER A 140 -1.69 0.78 -2.98
CA SER A 140 -1.29 0.90 -4.38
C SER A 140 -1.80 -0.26 -5.22
N ASP A 141 -2.68 0.04 -6.18
CA ASP A 141 -3.24 -0.89 -7.15
C ASP A 141 -4.09 -2.05 -6.59
N CYS A 142 -4.76 -1.81 -5.47
CA CYS A 142 -5.56 -2.81 -4.75
C CYS A 142 -7.03 -2.91 -5.22
N ILE A 143 -7.45 -2.12 -6.22
CA ILE A 143 -8.81 -2.10 -6.76
C ILE A 143 -8.76 -2.61 -8.20
N ASN A 144 -8.97 -3.91 -8.37
CA ASN A 144 -8.90 -4.57 -9.67
C ASN A 144 -10.08 -5.54 -9.85
N PRO A 145 -10.80 -5.51 -10.99
CA PRO A 145 -11.93 -6.41 -11.24
C PRO A 145 -11.63 -7.90 -11.04
N ILE A 146 -10.38 -8.33 -11.26
CA ILE A 146 -9.97 -9.73 -11.08
C ILE A 146 -10.09 -10.21 -9.62
N TYR A 147 -10.00 -9.31 -8.64
CA TYR A 147 -10.10 -9.64 -7.21
C TYR A 147 -11.54 -9.82 -6.72
N GLY A 148 -12.52 -9.45 -7.56
CA GLY A 148 -13.93 -9.50 -7.22
C GLY A 148 -14.40 -8.40 -6.26
N GLN A 149 -15.71 -8.12 -6.31
CA GLN A 149 -16.30 -6.94 -5.67
C GLN A 149 -16.13 -6.85 -4.16
N GLU A 150 -16.23 -7.97 -3.47
CA GLU A 150 -16.06 -7.98 -2.02
C GLU A 150 -14.65 -7.60 -1.59
N SER A 151 -13.63 -7.81 -2.44
CA SER A 151 -12.23 -7.47 -2.13
C SER A 151 -12.07 -5.96 -1.88
N TRP A 152 -12.42 -5.11 -2.84
CA TRP A 152 -12.27 -3.66 -2.66
C TRP A 152 -13.26 -3.06 -1.64
N ARG A 153 -14.44 -3.68 -1.45
CA ARG A 153 -15.34 -3.28 -0.36
C ARG A 153 -14.76 -3.62 1.02
N ASN A 154 -14.11 -4.77 1.16
CA ASN A 154 -13.37 -5.13 2.37
C ASN A 154 -12.14 -4.26 2.59
N LEU A 155 -11.46 -3.84 1.53
CA LEU A 155 -10.41 -2.82 1.59
C LEU A 155 -10.96 -1.51 2.17
N ALA A 156 -12.11 -1.01 1.69
CA ALA A 156 -12.75 0.19 2.22
C ALA A 156 -13.08 0.06 3.72
N ARG A 157 -13.65 -1.08 4.13
CA ARG A 157 -13.91 -1.39 5.55
C ARG A 157 -12.62 -1.39 6.38
N SER A 158 -11.53 -1.92 5.82
CA SER A 158 -10.22 -1.98 6.49
C SER A 158 -9.59 -0.60 6.66
N ILE A 159 -9.62 0.24 5.61
CA ILE A 159 -9.20 1.65 5.67
C ILE A 159 -9.98 2.37 6.78
N TYR A 160 -11.31 2.23 6.79
CA TYR A 160 -12.15 2.85 7.82
C TYR A 160 -11.82 2.34 9.24
N ARG A 161 -11.61 1.03 9.40
CA ARG A 161 -11.33 0.38 10.68
C ARG A 161 -10.01 0.87 11.28
N PHE A 162 -8.96 0.98 10.47
CA PHE A 162 -7.62 1.37 10.93
C PHE A 162 -7.34 2.88 10.86
N SER A 163 -8.38 3.67 10.59
CA SER A 163 -8.32 5.13 10.60
C SER A 163 -8.94 5.76 11.85
N ASN A 164 -8.30 6.81 12.34
CA ASN A 164 -8.84 7.78 13.29
C ASN A 164 -9.07 9.16 12.61
N GLN A 165 -9.27 10.24 13.39
CA GLN A 165 -9.61 11.58 12.88
C GLN A 165 -8.46 12.25 12.14
N GLU A 166 -7.24 11.83 12.44
CA GLU A 166 -6.00 12.39 11.93
C GLU A 166 -5.37 11.48 10.86
N THR A 167 -5.85 10.25 10.71
CA THR A 167 -5.35 9.31 9.70
C THR A 167 -5.57 9.84 8.30
N VAL A 168 -4.49 9.85 7.51
CA VAL A 168 -4.53 10.13 6.08
C VAL A 168 -4.19 8.86 5.31
N THR A 169 -5.09 8.43 4.44
CA THR A 169 -4.80 7.34 3.50
C THR A 169 -4.41 7.91 2.15
N TYR A 170 -3.29 7.45 1.59
CA TYR A 170 -2.90 7.70 0.20
C TYR A 170 -3.15 6.45 -0.62
N LEU A 171 -4.07 6.56 -1.59
CA LEU A 171 -4.47 5.47 -2.47
C LEU A 171 -4.12 5.82 -3.92
N ALA A 172 -3.17 5.08 -4.49
CA ALA A 172 -2.84 5.14 -5.91
C ALA A 172 -3.58 4.03 -6.67
N HIS A 173 -4.34 4.41 -7.69
CA HIS A 173 -5.20 3.50 -8.46
C HIS A 173 -5.01 3.69 -9.95
N GLU A 174 -4.76 2.59 -10.68
CA GLU A 174 -4.74 2.60 -12.14
C GLU A 174 -6.12 2.22 -12.70
N ALA A 175 -6.76 3.15 -13.40
CA ALA A 175 -8.07 2.94 -14.00
C ALA A 175 -8.01 1.85 -15.08
N ARG A 176 -8.95 0.90 -15.08
CA ARG A 176 -9.05 -0.19 -16.07
C ARG A 176 -10.42 -0.19 -16.73
N GLY A 177 -10.46 -0.25 -18.07
CA GLY A 177 -11.72 -0.12 -18.81
C GLY A 177 -12.44 1.20 -18.46
N GLU A 178 -13.72 1.07 -18.10
CA GLU A 178 -14.59 2.17 -17.62
C GLU A 178 -14.47 2.45 -16.11
N ASP A 179 -13.58 1.74 -15.41
CA ASP A 179 -13.28 1.92 -13.99
C ASP A 179 -14.46 1.68 -13.03
N GLU A 180 -15.29 0.69 -13.36
CA GLU A 180 -16.45 0.28 -12.57
C GLU A 180 -16.08 -0.13 -11.14
N ALA A 181 -14.92 -0.79 -10.95
CA ALA A 181 -14.46 -1.22 -9.63
C ALA A 181 -14.19 -0.02 -8.71
N MET A 182 -13.53 1.02 -9.21
CA MET A 182 -13.31 2.26 -8.46
C MET A 182 -14.62 3.00 -8.21
N THR A 183 -15.51 3.01 -9.20
CA THR A 183 -16.84 3.61 -9.07
C THR A 183 -17.64 2.94 -7.94
N ASP A 184 -17.66 1.61 -7.87
CA ASP A 184 -18.31 0.86 -6.80
C ASP A 184 -17.61 1.08 -5.45
N PHE A 185 -16.26 1.07 -5.42
CA PHE A 185 -15.50 1.34 -4.21
C PHE A 185 -15.90 2.68 -3.59
N LEU A 186 -15.94 3.76 -4.39
CA LEU A 186 -16.33 5.10 -3.94
C LEU A 186 -17.79 5.16 -3.49
N ALA A 187 -18.70 4.54 -4.24
CA ALA A 187 -20.12 4.53 -3.90
C ALA A 187 -20.41 3.78 -2.58
N PHE A 188 -19.81 2.60 -2.41
CA PHE A 188 -19.97 1.75 -1.22
C PHE A 188 -19.48 2.45 0.06
N SER A 189 -18.40 3.21 -0.06
CA SER A 189 -17.68 3.82 1.06
C SER A 189 -18.05 5.27 1.35
N ALA A 190 -18.94 5.88 0.55
CA ALA A 190 -19.31 7.29 0.62
C ALA A 190 -19.84 7.76 2.00
N THR A 191 -20.34 6.85 2.83
CA THR A 191 -20.81 7.16 4.19
C THR A 191 -19.77 6.92 5.29
N MET A 192 -18.61 6.38 4.92
CA MET A 192 -17.50 6.01 5.81
C MET A 192 -16.25 6.87 5.58
N LEU A 193 -16.01 7.29 4.34
CA LEU A 193 -14.75 7.85 3.90
C LEU A 193 -14.99 9.08 3.00
N HIS A 194 -14.16 10.10 3.16
CA HIS A 194 -14.09 11.28 2.30
C HIS A 194 -12.90 11.15 1.36
N TYR A 195 -13.08 11.60 0.11
CA TYR A 195 -12.13 11.41 -0.99
C TYR A 195 -11.76 12.73 -1.64
N GLU A 196 -10.46 12.96 -1.83
CA GLU A 196 -9.93 14.05 -2.63
C GLU A 196 -8.91 13.46 -3.62
N ARG A 197 -9.13 13.63 -4.93
CA ARG A 197 -8.10 13.29 -5.92
C ARG A 197 -7.07 14.42 -5.95
N ILE A 198 -5.85 14.13 -5.53
CA ILE A 198 -4.79 15.13 -5.33
C ILE A 198 -3.72 15.13 -6.44
N ASP A 199 -3.61 14.04 -7.21
CA ASP A 199 -2.70 13.96 -8.35
C ASP A 199 -3.18 12.92 -9.38
N GLN A 200 -2.67 12.99 -10.60
CA GLN A 200 -2.93 12.02 -11.66
C GLN A 200 -1.76 11.99 -12.67
N GLN A 201 -1.36 10.79 -13.07
CA GLN A 201 -0.41 10.57 -14.16
C GLN A 201 -0.94 9.49 -15.11
N GLY A 202 -1.34 9.92 -16.31
CA GLY A 202 -2.00 9.03 -17.26
C GLY A 202 -3.28 8.44 -16.67
N ARG A 203 -3.33 7.10 -16.57
CA ARG A 203 -4.46 6.36 -16.00
C ARG A 203 -4.37 6.16 -14.48
N ILE A 204 -3.28 6.58 -13.85
CA ILE A 204 -3.06 6.41 -12.41
C ILE A 204 -3.52 7.68 -11.68
N SER A 205 -4.47 7.56 -10.77
CA SER A 205 -4.94 8.64 -9.90
C SER A 205 -4.46 8.42 -8.47
N LEU A 206 -4.07 9.50 -7.79
CA LEU A 206 -3.76 9.51 -6.36
C LEU A 206 -4.88 10.18 -5.59
N PHE A 207 -5.43 9.45 -4.62
CA PHE A 207 -6.46 9.93 -3.72
C PHE A 207 -5.89 10.11 -2.32
N LYS A 208 -6.24 11.23 -1.70
CA LYS A 208 -6.20 11.43 -0.26
C LYS A 208 -7.55 11.04 0.31
N ILE A 209 -7.56 10.12 1.26
CA ILE A 209 -8.77 9.60 1.88
C ILE A 209 -8.70 9.85 3.38
N THR A 210 -9.80 10.30 3.97
CA THR A 210 -9.94 10.54 5.41
C THR A 210 -11.25 9.93 5.91
N LYS A 211 -11.30 9.56 7.19
CA LYS A 211 -12.47 8.94 7.78
C LYS A 211 -13.57 9.96 8.05
N LEU A 212 -14.80 9.65 7.65
CA LEU A 212 -15.99 10.41 8.02
C LEU A 212 -16.40 10.03 9.44
N TYR A 213 -16.61 11.06 10.26
CA TYR A 213 -17.17 10.91 11.60
C TYR A 213 -18.66 11.19 11.54
N LYS A 214 -19.43 10.32 12.19
CA LYS A 214 -20.85 10.55 12.46
C LYS A 214 -21.01 11.20 13.82
#